data_AF-A0A812K3K5-F1
#
_entry.id   AF-A0A812K3K5-F1
#
_cell.length_a   1.000
_cell.length_b   1.000
_cell.length_c   1.000
_cell.angle_alpha   90.00
_cell.angle_beta   90.00
_cell.angle_gamma   90.00
#
_symmetry.space_group_name_H-M   'P 1'
#
loop_
_entity.id
_entity.type
_entity.pdbx_description
1 polymer ?
#
loop_
_entity_poly.entity_id
_entity_poly.type
_entity_poly.pdbx_seq_one_letter_code
_entity_poly.pdbx_strand_id
1 'polypeptide(L)' 'MNQAKVLAVGLGRRNQQGEIIPMQTQVGDVVVIPRYGGTEIKLDDEEYQIYRDEDIVGVIKEE' A
#
# COMPACT_ATOMS: atom_id res chain seq x y z
N MET A 1 4.67 13.13 9.63
CA MET A 1 3.83 12.06 9.09
C MET A 1 4.33 11.79 7.68
N ASN A 2 4.66 10.54 7.36
CA ASN A 2 5.10 10.19 6.01
C ASN A 2 3.85 9.81 5.21
N GLN A 3 3.66 10.47 4.08
CA GLN A 3 2.51 10.25 3.20
C GLN A 3 3.02 9.69 1.87
N ALA A 4 2.24 8.80 1.27
CA ALA A 4 2.52 8.24 -0.04
C ALA A 4 1.23 8.16 -0.86
N LYS A 5 1.36 8.19 -2.18
CA LYS A 5 0.24 7.95 -3.09
C LYS A 5 0.28 6.51 -3.58
N VAL A 6 -0.85 5.81 -3.50
CA VAL A 6 -0.98 4.43 -3.97
C VAL A 6 -0.99 4.43 -5.49
N LEU A 7 0.02 3.83 -6.11
CA LEU A 7 0.15 3.71 -7.56
C LEU A 7 -0.36 2.37 -8.09
N ALA A 8 -0.27 1.31 -7.30
CA ALA A 8 -0.72 -0.03 -7.65
C ALA A 8 -1.17 -0.79 -6.40
N VAL A 9 -2.12 -1.71 -6.58
CA VAL A 9 -2.60 -2.60 -5.52
C VAL A 9 -2.61 -4.04 -6.02
N GLY A 10 -2.27 -4.97 -5.13
CA GLY A 10 -2.41 -6.40 -5.41
C GLY A 10 -3.87 -6.86 -5.32
N LEU A 11 -4.12 -8.14 -5.61
CA LEU A 11 -5.46 -8.73 -5.47
C LEU A 11 -5.93 -8.80 -4.00
N GLY A 12 -5.00 -8.72 -3.06
CA GLY A 12 -5.25 -8.91 -1.63
C GLY A 12 -4.71 -10.23 -1.10
N ARG A 13 -4.77 -10.42 0.22
CA ARG A 13 -4.21 -11.61 0.89
C ARG A 13 -5.19 -12.79 0.82
N ARG A 14 -4.67 -14.02 0.77
CA ARG A 14 -5.52 -15.21 0.90
C ARG A 14 -5.72 -15.59 2.36
N ASN A 15 -6.94 -15.95 2.74
CA ASN A 15 -7.23 -16.52 4.05
C ASN A 15 -6.91 -18.03 4.09
N GLN A 16 -7.10 -18.66 5.24
CA GLN A 16 -6.84 -20.10 5.41
C GLN A 16 -7.80 -20.99 4.58
N GLN A 17 -8.95 -20.46 4.16
CA GLN A 17 -9.90 -21.14 3.28
C GLN A 17 -9.57 -20.95 1.79
N GLY A 18 -8.52 -20.19 1.46
CA GLY A 18 -8.10 -19.89 0.09
C GLY A 18 -8.85 -18.73 -0.57
N GLU A 19 -9.76 -18.07 0.15
CA GLU A 19 -10.51 -16.92 -0.35
C GLU A 19 -9.63 -15.67 -0.32
N ILE A 20 -9.87 -14.76 -1.28
CA ILE A 20 -9.14 -13.49 -1.38
C ILE A 20 -9.82 -12.47 -0.46
N ILE A 21 -9.06 -11.94 0.49
CA ILE A 21 -9.39 -10.75 1.25
C ILE A 21 -8.86 -9.56 0.44
N PRO A 22 -9.74 -8.73 -0.16
CA PRO A 22 -9.32 -7.63 -1.02
C PRO A 22 -8.50 -6.58 -0.24
N MET A 23 -7.67 -5.85 -0.98
CA MET A 23 -6.95 -4.69 -0.45
C MET A 23 -7.94 -3.64 0.06
N GLN A 24 -7.64 -3.02 1.19
CA GLN A 24 -8.45 -1.92 1.73
C GLN A 24 -8.15 -0.58 1.06
N THR A 25 -6.99 -0.48 0.41
CA THR A 25 -6.54 0.68 -0.35
C THR A 25 -6.82 0.54 -1.85
N GLN A 26 -6.96 1.67 -2.53
CA GLN A 26 -7.21 1.75 -3.96
C GLN A 26 -6.16 2.62 -4.65
N VAL A 27 -5.99 2.41 -5.96
CA VAL A 27 -5.10 3.25 -6.77
C VAL A 27 -5.60 4.69 -6.73
N GLY A 28 -4.70 5.62 -6.39
CA GLY A 28 -5.01 7.04 -6.25
C GLY A 28 -5.16 7.50 -4.81
N ASP A 29 -5.36 6.59 -3.85
CA ASP A 29 -5.46 6.95 -2.43
C ASP A 29 -4.17 7.58 -1.92
N VAL A 30 -4.31 8.59 -1.05
CA VAL A 30 -3.20 9.15 -0.27
C VAL A 30 -3.19 8.45 1.09
N VAL A 31 -2.10 7.78 1.42
CA VAL A 31 -1.99 6.95 2.62
C VAL A 31 -0.90 7.41 3.55
N VAL A 32 -1.08 7.16 4.83
CA VAL A 32 -0.04 7.36 5.85
C VAL A 32 0.75 6.06 6.00
N ILE A 33 2.06 6.14 5.74
CA ILE A 33 2.99 5.02 5.89
C ILE A 33 3.82 5.17 7.17
N PRO A 34 4.25 4.06 7.79
CA PRO A 34 5.14 4.10 8.94
C PRO A 34 6.50 4.68 8.55
N ARG A 35 7.25 5.17 9.54
CA ARG A 35 8.60 5.73 9.30
C ARG A 35 9.63 4.68 8.88
N TYR A 36 9.39 3.44 9.24
CA TYR A 36 10.26 2.30 8.99
C TYR A 36 9.44 1.15 8.42
N GLY A 37 10.06 0.34 7.57
CA GLY A 37 9.41 -0.76 6.88
C GLY A 37 9.20 -0.48 5.40
N GLY A 38 8.53 -1.41 4.73
CA GLY A 38 8.43 -1.43 3.28
C GLY A 38 9.69 -1.96 2.60
N THR A 39 9.57 -2.29 1.33
CA THR A 39 10.69 -2.72 0.47
C THR A 39 10.85 -1.72 -0.66
N GLU A 40 12.05 -1.16 -0.77
CA GLU A 40 12.39 -0.28 -1.90
C GLU A 40 12.64 -1.12 -3.15
N ILE A 41 12.03 -0.72 -4.26
CA ILE A 41 12.25 -1.30 -5.57
C ILE A 41 12.58 -0.18 -6.56
N LYS A 42 13.40 -0.50 -7.56
CA LYS A 42 13.67 0.40 -8.69
C LYS A 42 13.10 -0.21 -9.96
N LEU A 43 12.30 0.57 -10.68
CA LEU A 43 11.71 0.18 -11.95
C LEU A 43 11.86 1.36 -12.91
N ASP A 44 12.42 1.14 -14.11
CA ASP A 44 12.54 2.15 -15.15
C ASP A 44 13.10 3.51 -14.66
N ASP A 45 14.17 3.45 -13.86
CA ASP A 45 14.86 4.59 -13.21
C ASP A 45 14.04 5.35 -12.15
N GLU A 46 12.87 4.85 -11.77
CA GLU A 46 12.06 5.38 -10.67
C GLU A 46 12.14 4.50 -9.41
N GLU A 47 12.17 5.14 -8.25
CA GLU A 47 12.17 4.49 -6.94
C GLU A 47 10.74 4.38 -6.40
N TYR A 48 10.34 3.16 -6.04
CA TYR A 48 9.05 2.87 -5.44
C TYR A 48 9.24 2.17 -4.10
N GLN A 49 8.22 2.28 -3.25
CA GLN A 49 8.16 1.55 -1.99
C GLN A 49 6.94 0.63 -1.98
N ILE A 50 7.19 -0.64 -1.69
CA ILE A 50 6.16 -1.65 -1.50
C ILE A 50 5.86 -1.76 -0.02
N TYR A 51 4.59 -1.60 0.34
CA TYR A 51 4.07 -1.86 1.68
C TYR A 51 3.02 -2.97 1.64
N ARG A 52 2.85 -3.66 2.76
CA ARG A 52 1.68 -4.53 2.94
C ARG A 52 0.48 -3.67 3.33
N ASP A 53 -0.71 -4.10 2.94
CA ASP A 53 -1.97 -3.42 3.29
C ASP A 53 -2.11 -3.24 4.81
N GLU A 54 -1.63 -4.23 5.59
CA GLU A 54 -1.66 -4.23 7.07
C GLU A 54 -0.71 -3.21 7.72
N ASP A 55 0.31 -2.75 7.00
CA ASP A 55 1.27 -1.76 7.52
C ASP A 55 0.77 -0.32 7.34
N ILE A 56 -0.26 -0.12 6.52
CA ILE A 56 -0.81 1.20 6.21
C ILE A 56 -1.61 1.71 7.42
N VAL A 57 -1.25 2.89 7.92
CA VAL A 57 -1.84 3.46 9.14
C VAL A 57 -3.23 4.04 8.87
N GLY A 58 -3.47 4.56 7.67
CA GLY A 58 -4.77 5.07 7.27
C GLY A 58 -4.75 5.78 5.92
N VAL A 59 -5.95 6.01 5.37
CA VAL A 59 -6.18 6.77 4.14
C VAL A 59 -6.56 8.20 4.50
N ILE A 60 -5.87 9.18 3.91
CA ILE A 60 -6.19 10.60 4.00
C ILE A 60 -7.24 10.90 2.93
N LYS A 61 -8.39 11.42 3.35
CA LYS A 61 -9.39 11.99 2.44
C LYS A 61 -9.24 13.50 2.46
N GLU A 62 -8.88 14.09 1.32
CA GLU A 62 -9.05 15.52 1.12
C GLU A 62 -10.55 15.79 0.93
N GLU A 63 -11.12 16.68 1.75
CA GLU A 63 -12.50 17.16 1.64
C GLU A 63 -12.64 18.23 0.55
#